data_AF-A0AA37LVE7-F1
#
_entry.id   AF-A0AA37LVE7-F1
#
_cell.length_a   1.000
_cell.length_b   1.000
_cell.length_c   1.000
_cell.angle_alpha   90.00
_cell.angle_beta   90.00
_cell.angle_gamma   90.00
#
_symmetry.space_group_name_H-M   'P 1'
#
loop_
_entity.id
_entity.type
_entity.pdbx_description
1 polymer ?
#
loop_
_entity_poly.entity_id
_entity_poly.type
_entity_poly.pdbx_seq_one_letter_code
_entity_poly.pdbx_strand_id
1 'polypeptide(L)' 'MSASEARPDQPSLPWRMASAAIMGLTGAISRAFLHGLNDVQTEGLPLFLELLDKRRAETPERGLITVSNHISV' A
#
# COMPACT_ATOMS: atom_id res chain seq x y z
N MET A 1 14.08 20.10 -30.43
CA MET A 1 13.97 18.64 -30.63
C MET A 1 12.89 18.15 -29.67
N SER A 2 11.72 17.77 -30.20
CA SER A 2 10.61 17.29 -29.39
C SER A 2 10.96 15.89 -28.90
N ALA A 3 11.15 15.75 -27.58
CA ALA A 3 11.24 14.45 -26.95
C ALA A 3 9.88 13.78 -27.14
N SER A 4 9.81 12.84 -28.09
CA SER A 4 8.71 11.90 -28.16
C SER A 4 8.73 11.14 -26.83
N GLU A 5 7.83 11.52 -25.95
CA GLU A 5 7.65 10.96 -24.63
C GLU A 5 7.32 9.48 -24.81
N ALA A 6 8.34 8.62 -24.65
CA ALA A 6 8.17 7.18 -24.69
C ALA A 6 7.22 6.81 -23.54
N ARG A 7 5.92 6.69 -23.85
CA ARG A 7 4.94 6.14 -22.93
C ARG A 7 5.51 4.82 -22.42
N PRO A 8 5.58 4.59 -21.10
CA PRO A 8 5.97 3.29 -20.58
C PRO A 8 5.08 2.25 -21.25
N ASP A 9 5.68 1.19 -21.80
CA ASP A 9 4.95 0.08 -22.41
C ASP A 9 3.88 -0.39 -21.42
N GLN A 10 2.61 -0.18 -21.78
CA GLN A 10 1.52 -0.57 -20.89
C GLN A 10 1.48 -2.10 -20.83
N PRO A 11 1.61 -2.70 -19.63
CA PRO A 11 1.67 -4.14 -19.52
C PRO A 11 0.37 -4.75 -20.03
N SER A 12 0.50 -5.81 -20.83
CA SER A 12 -0.64 -6.53 -21.40
C SER A 12 -1.56 -7.09 -20.30
N LEU A 13 -2.85 -7.29 -20.62
CA LEU A 13 -3.80 -7.83 -19.65
C LEU A 13 -3.34 -9.16 -19.02
N PRO A 14 -2.83 -10.15 -19.79
CA PRO A 14 -2.29 -11.37 -19.19
C PRO A 14 -1.13 -11.11 -18.24
N TRP A 15 -0.23 -10.18 -18.58
CA TRP A 15 0.90 -9.80 -17.71
C TRP A 15 0.42 -9.18 -16.40
N ARG A 16 -0.56 -8.29 -16.46
CA ARG A 16 -1.15 -7.66 -15.27
C ARG A 16 -1.85 -8.67 -14.38
N MET A 17 -2.59 -9.61 -14.98
CA MET A 17 -3.27 -10.68 -14.24
C MET A 17 -2.27 -11.63 -13.58
N ALA A 18 -1.23 -12.06 -14.30
CA ALA A 18 -0.17 -12.90 -13.74
C ALA A 18 0.56 -12.19 -12.60
N SER A 19 0.90 -10.90 -12.79
CA SER A 19 1.53 -10.09 -11.75
C SER A 19 0.64 -9.97 -10.50
N ALA A 20 -0.64 -9.67 -10.69
CA ALA A 20 -1.61 -9.59 -9.58
C ALA A 20 -1.75 -10.94 -8.85
N ALA A 21 -1.77 -12.06 -9.59
CA ALA A 21 -1.83 -13.39 -9.00
C ALA A 21 -0.60 -13.70 -8.15
N ILE A 22 0.61 -13.41 -8.64
CA ILE A 22 1.86 -13.64 -7.90
C ILE A 22 1.91 -12.78 -6.64
N MET A 23 1.63 -11.48 -6.77
CA MET A 23 1.62 -10.56 -5.62
C MET A 23 0.56 -10.97 -4.59
N GLY A 24 -0.64 -11.33 -5.04
CA GLY A 24 -1.72 -11.79 -4.19
C GLY A 24 -1.38 -13.07 -3.45
N LEU A 25 -0.82 -14.06 -4.15
CA LEU A 25 -0.42 -15.33 -3.54
C LEU A 25 0.71 -15.14 -2.53
N THR A 26 1.71 -14.34 -2.88
CA THR A 26 2.85 -14.02 -1.99
C THR A 26 2.36 -13.34 -0.71
N GLY A 27 1.46 -12.36 -0.85
CA GLY A 27 0.85 -11.69 0.29
C GLY A 27 0.01 -12.63 1.15
N ALA A 28 -0.78 -13.50 0.52
CA ALA A 28 -1.63 -14.47 1.21
C ALA A 28 -0.80 -15.48 2.01
N ILE A 29 0.24 -16.05 1.41
CA ILE A 29 1.15 -16.99 2.08
C ILE A 29 1.86 -16.29 3.25
N SER A 30 2.39 -15.09 3.03
CA SER A 30 3.05 -14.31 4.08
C SER A 30 2.11 -14.03 5.25
N ARG A 31 0.88 -13.61 4.96
CA ARG A 31 -0.14 -13.34 5.97
C ARG A 31 -0.53 -14.60 6.75
N ALA A 32 -0.68 -15.74 6.06
CA ALA A 32 -1.01 -17.01 6.69
C ALA A 32 0.13 -17.48 7.60
N PHE A 33 1.38 -17.33 7.18
CA PHE A 33 2.54 -17.63 8.02
C PHE A 33 2.57 -16.73 9.26
N LEU A 34 2.46 -15.42 9.07
CA LEU A 34 2.54 -14.45 10.16
C LEU A 34 1.42 -14.65 11.18
N HIS A 35 0.16 -14.72 10.76
CA HIS A 35 -0.96 -14.80 11.72
C HIS A 35 -1.38 -16.23 12.09
N GLY A 36 -0.96 -17.24 11.33
CA GLY A 36 -1.32 -18.63 11.59
C GLY A 36 -0.25 -19.39 12.37
N LEU A 37 1.02 -19.07 12.18
CA LEU A 37 2.15 -19.78 12.79
C LEU A 37 2.95 -18.93 13.78
N ASN A 38 2.66 -17.63 13.89
CA ASN A 38 3.34 -16.73 14.80
C ASN A 38 2.33 -15.88 15.59
N ASP A 39 2.74 -15.43 16.77
CA ASP A 39 2.03 -14.40 17.51
C ASP A 39 2.56 -13.03 17.08
N VAL A 40 1.73 -12.24 16.41
CA VAL A 40 2.11 -10.95 15.84
C VAL A 40 1.58 -9.83 16.73
N GLN A 41 2.49 -9.13 17.39
CA GLN A 41 2.15 -7.98 18.22
C GLN A 41 2.13 -6.70 17.36
N THR A 42 1.02 -5.96 17.44
CA THR A 42 0.88 -4.66 16.77
C THR A 42 0.48 -3.61 17.79
N GLU A 43 1.39 -2.68 18.09
CA GLU A 43 1.15 -1.57 19.00
C GLU A 43 0.53 -0.38 18.26
N GLY A 44 -0.51 0.22 18.83
CA GLY A 44 -1.13 1.45 18.30
C GLY A 44 -1.96 1.30 17.02
N LEU A 45 -2.13 0.09 16.49
CA LEU A 45 -2.96 -0.17 15.29
C LEU A 45 -4.41 0.36 15.42
N PRO A 46 -5.13 0.16 16.54
CA PRO A 46 -6.51 0.66 16.68
C PRO A 46 -6.59 2.19 16.59
N LEU A 47 -5.69 2.89 17.29
CA LEU A 47 -5.62 4.35 17.27
C LEU A 47 -5.30 4.85 15.85
N PHE A 48 -4.40 4.17 15.15
CA PHE A 48 -4.06 4.51 13.77
C PHE A 48 -5.26 4.35 12.82
N LEU A 49 -6.01 3.25 12.94
CA LEU A 49 -7.22 3.03 12.14
C LEU A 49 -8.29 4.09 12.42
N GLU A 50 -8.49 4.47 13.69
CA GLU A 50 -9.41 5.54 14.08
C GLU A 50 -9.02 6.89 13.43
N LEU A 51 -7.73 7.21 13.39
CA LEU A 51 -7.23 8.42 12.71
C LEU A 51 -7.49 8.36 11.20
N LEU A 52 -7.31 7.20 10.57
CA LEU A 52 -7.61 7.01 9.15
C LEU A 52 -9.11 7.14 8.85
N ASP A 53 -9.97 6.61 9.72
CA ASP A 53 -11.43 6.67 9.56
C ASP A 53 -11.96 8.10 9.73
N LYS A 54 -11.48 8.83 10.74
CA LYS A 54 -11.79 10.27 10.91
C LYS A 54 -11.42 11.06 9.66
N ARG A 55 -10.23 10.80 9.11
CA ARG A 55 -9.76 11.43 7.87
C ARG A 55 -10.60 11.05 6.65
N ARG A 56 -11.13 9.83 6.55
CA ARG A 56 -12.01 9.44 5.44
C ARG A 56 -13.33 10.19 5.46
N ALA A 57 -13.85 10.50 6.65
CA ALA A 57 -15.08 11.25 6.83
C ALA A 57 -14.93 12.74 6.49
N GLU A 58 -13.72 13.28 6.60
CA GLU A 58 -13.39 14.68 6.30
C GLU A 58 -12.83 14.81 4.87
N THR A 59 -13.18 15.87 4.14
CA THR A 59 -12.50 16.18 2.88
C THR A 59 -11.05 16.57 3.20
N PRO A 60 -10.04 15.81 2.74
CA PRO A 60 -8.67 16.03 3.18
C PRO A 60 -8.14 17.38 2.68
N GLU A 61 -7.95 18.34 3.57
CA GLU A 61 -7.39 19.66 3.25
C GLU A 61 -5.88 19.61 2.93
N ARG A 62 -5.18 18.52 3.29
CA ARG A 62 -3.73 18.32 3.06
C ARG A 62 -3.42 16.88 2.68
N GLY A 63 -2.29 16.66 1.99
CA GLY A 63 -1.77 15.34 1.62
C GLY A 63 -1.60 14.39 2.82
N LEU A 64 -1.62 13.08 2.57
CA LEU A 64 -1.44 12.07 3.61
C LEU A 64 0.00 12.16 4.16
N ILE A 65 0.16 12.51 5.44
CA ILE A 65 1.45 12.42 6.13
C ILE A 65 1.71 10.94 6.37
N THR A 66 2.39 10.30 5.43
CA THR A 66 3.02 9.00 5.68
C THR A 66 4.25 9.24 6.56
N VAL A 67 4.71 8.23 7.30
CA VAL A 67 5.89 8.33 8.19
C VAL A 67 7.13 8.89 7.47
N SER A 68 7.22 8.70 6.15
CA SER A 68 8.28 9.26 5.30
C SER A 68 8.20 10.78 5.07
N ASN A 69 7.16 11.47 5.58
CA ASN A 69 6.98 12.92 5.48
C ASN A 69 7.10 13.64 6.84
N HIS A 70 7.50 12.95 7.90
CA HIS A 70 7.92 13.59 9.14
C HIS A 70 9.33 14.18 8.90
N ILE A 71 9.43 15.50 8.81
CA ILE A 71 10.71 16.19 9.00
C ILE A 71 11.24 15.68 10.34
N SER A 72 12.34 14.92 10.31
CA SER A 72 13.10 14.56 11.50
C SER A 72 13.43 15.84 12.26
N VAL A 73 12.77 16.03 13.40
CA VAL A 73 13.24 16.94 14.46
C VAL A 73 14.09 16.13 15.42
#